data_AF-A0A3B6TY48-F1
#
_entry.id   AF-A0A3B6TY48-F1
#
_cell.length_a   1.000
_cell.length_b   1.000
_cell.length_c   1.000
_cell.angle_alpha   90.00
_cell.angle_beta   90.00
_cell.angle_gamma   90.00
#
_symmetry.space_group_name_H-M   'P 1'
#
loop_
_entity.id
_entity.type
_entity.pdbx_description
1 polymer ?
#
loop_
_entity_poly.entity_id
_entity_poly.type
_entity_poly.pdbx_seq_one_letter_code
_entity_poly.pdbx_strand_id
1 'polypeptide(L)'
;MEASIAAVTGELVSRFISFLMNKYHSLSHAQSKKVVDRLQHLLMRVSIVVEEADGRYITNSGMILQLKMLSDAMYRGHRTLDTLRYQTLQDSADSSSSSLHLSIPSKRSRTKTENNDKAMCLESEGALESLEIAVANMVEFVVLLGGCERMSRRPYDIYLYTNNFMFSRHAEKQKLLRFLLEHNDSPGDHAPAVLPIIGGGGVGKKTLVAHVCGDEQVRSRFSSILHLNGDNLLAILDHGRTMFGMMLVVIEFASDVVDDDWENFHSFLIRMSRGSKIIIISKLKRLARFGSVQPIFLSVLSYDELRYLFKTLAFGSVDPAEHPQLVQIADEFTWELHSARGSLVEINVFADALRRNHHAQFWRCILDKGMKMVKRNLSSYGLHPNKLIEQGRPVDITDLALHPLSLLPYTIKEESPSVTLGDLLADPSVRPQRDFTLIAWKSRIPPHRSYLHCVTSRAQDVHEGGALPGRKRRGLQI
;
A
#
# COMPACT_ATOMS: atom_id res chain seq x y z
N MET A 1 56.02 22.22 34.88
CA MET A 1 54.85 22.99 35.36
C MET A 1 53.88 23.34 34.23
N GLU A 2 54.35 23.65 33.02
CA GLU A 2 53.48 23.97 31.88
C GLU A 2 52.64 22.80 31.37
N ALA A 3 53.22 21.58 31.26
CA ALA A 3 52.50 20.40 30.79
C ALA A 3 51.33 19.97 31.71
N SER A 4 51.46 20.16 33.02
CA SER A 4 50.40 19.90 34.00
C SER A 4 49.28 20.93 33.94
N ILE A 5 49.62 22.20 33.67
CA ILE A 5 48.63 23.28 33.49
C ILE A 5 47.83 23.07 32.19
N ALA A 6 48.49 22.64 31.11
CA ALA A 6 47.85 22.32 29.84
C ALA A 6 46.88 21.12 29.93
N ALA A 7 47.24 20.09 30.69
CA ALA A 7 46.36 18.94 30.94
C ALA A 7 45.11 19.32 31.74
N VAL A 8 45.28 20.11 32.81
CA VAL A 8 44.17 20.57 33.65
C VAL A 8 43.25 21.54 32.89
N THR A 9 43.81 22.42 32.05
CA THR A 9 43.01 23.32 31.19
C THR A 9 42.28 22.55 30.09
N GLY A 10 42.89 21.53 29.49
CA GLY A 10 42.21 20.64 28.53
C GLY A 10 41.02 19.89 29.14
N GLU A 11 41.17 19.35 30.35
CA GLU A 11 40.10 18.68 31.10
C GLU A 11 38.95 19.66 31.45
N LEU A 12 39.27 20.87 31.91
CA LEU A 12 38.27 21.90 32.23
C LEU A 12 37.50 22.37 30.99
N VAL A 13 38.17 22.56 29.86
CA VAL A 13 37.53 22.93 28.59
C VAL A 13 36.63 21.80 28.08
N SER A 14 37.08 20.54 28.17
CA SER A 14 36.27 19.38 27.80
C SER A 14 35.00 19.26 28.67
N ARG A 15 35.11 19.45 29.99
CA ARG A 15 33.96 19.44 30.90
C ARG A 15 33.02 20.62 30.66
N PHE A 16 33.55 21.80 30.33
CA PHE A 16 32.73 22.97 30.01
C PHE A 16 31.95 22.78 28.69
N ILE A 17 32.60 22.25 27.65
CA ILE A 17 31.94 21.90 26.39
C ILE A 17 30.87 20.82 26.63
N SER A 18 31.19 19.77 27.40
CA SER A 18 30.24 18.71 27.75
C SER A 18 29.04 19.24 28.54
N PHE A 19 29.26 20.20 29.45
CA PHE A 19 28.18 20.86 30.20
C PHE A 19 27.28 21.71 29.29
N LEU A 20 27.87 22.48 28.37
CA LEU A 20 27.10 23.26 27.40
C LEU A 20 26.30 22.38 26.45
N MET A 21 26.90 21.27 25.98
CA MET A 21 26.19 20.28 25.18
C MET A 21 25.03 19.66 25.97
N ASN A 22 25.25 19.21 27.21
CA ASN A 22 24.17 18.66 28.05
C ASN A 22 23.05 19.66 28.32
N LYS A 23 23.39 20.93 28.60
CA LYS A 23 22.39 21.98 28.82
C LYS A 23 21.59 22.25 27.54
N TYR A 24 22.25 22.34 26.38
CA TYR A 24 21.59 22.50 25.09
C TYR A 24 20.69 21.30 24.74
N HIS A 25 21.17 20.07 24.92
CA HIS A 25 20.37 18.86 24.73
C HIS A 25 19.16 18.82 25.66
N SER A 26 19.30 19.21 26.94
CA SER A 26 18.16 19.25 27.86
C SER A 26 17.07 20.25 27.45
N LEU A 27 17.46 21.41 26.91
CA LEU A 27 16.55 22.43 26.39
C LEU A 27 15.86 21.99 25.10
N SER A 28 16.63 21.42 24.16
CA SER A 28 16.11 20.86 22.91
C SER A 28 15.14 19.70 23.18
N HIS A 29 15.48 18.81 24.12
CA HIS A 29 14.66 17.66 24.48
C HIS A 29 13.35 18.07 25.18
N ALA A 30 13.37 19.12 26.01
CA ALA A 30 12.18 19.67 26.63
C ALA A 30 11.22 20.32 25.60
N GLN A 31 11.78 21.04 24.61
CA GLN A 31 10.99 21.61 23.51
C GLN A 31 10.43 20.52 22.59
N SER A 32 11.24 19.53 22.22
CA SER A 32 10.82 18.38 21.41
C SER A 32 9.70 17.60 22.08
N LYS A 33 9.78 17.34 23.41
CA LYS A 33 8.71 16.67 24.15
C LYS A 33 7.39 17.43 24.08
N LYS A 34 7.41 18.76 24.26
CA LYS A 34 6.21 19.60 24.15
C LYS A 34 5.62 19.58 22.73
N VAL A 35 6.46 19.58 21.70
CA VAL A 35 6.04 19.46 20.30
C VAL A 35 5.39 18.10 20.04
N VAL A 36 5.99 17.02 20.54
CA VAL A 36 5.46 15.66 20.44
C VAL A 36 4.08 15.53 21.11
N ASP A 37 3.92 16.05 22.33
CA ASP A 37 2.64 16.01 23.05
C ASP A 37 1.55 16.80 22.30
N ARG A 38 1.90 17.97 21.76
CA ARG A 38 0.99 18.79 20.95
C ARG A 38 0.60 18.10 19.64
N LEU A 39 1.58 17.49 18.96
CA LEU A 39 1.37 16.75 17.72
C LEU A 39 0.46 15.54 17.93
N GLN A 40 0.66 14.78 19.01
CA GLN A 40 -0.20 13.66 19.38
C GLN A 40 -1.65 14.12 19.58
N HIS A 41 -1.86 15.20 20.34
CA HIS A 41 -3.20 15.73 20.57
C HIS A 41 -3.90 16.18 19.28
N LEU A 42 -3.19 16.86 18.38
CA LEU A 42 -3.73 17.26 17.08
C LEU A 42 -4.05 16.04 16.19
N LEU A 43 -3.16 15.06 16.15
CA LEU A 43 -3.37 13.81 15.41
C LEU A 43 -4.58 13.04 15.90
N MET A 44 -4.79 12.94 17.22
CA MET A 44 -6.00 12.32 17.78
C MET A 44 -7.26 13.03 17.30
N ARG A 45 -7.28 14.38 17.32
CA ARG A 45 -8.43 15.16 16.86
C ARG A 45 -8.73 14.93 15.38
N VAL A 46 -7.71 15.00 14.52
CA VAL A 46 -7.90 14.79 13.07
C VAL A 46 -8.32 13.35 12.79
N SER A 47 -7.73 12.36 13.46
CA SER A 47 -8.07 10.94 13.28
C SER A 47 -9.53 10.65 13.60
N ILE A 48 -10.05 11.19 14.71
CA ILE A 48 -11.47 11.07 15.09
C ILE A 48 -12.37 11.67 14.00
N VAL A 49 -12.02 12.83 13.46
CA VAL A 49 -12.81 13.50 12.42
C VAL A 49 -12.79 12.71 11.11
N VAL A 50 -11.63 12.20 10.70
CA VAL A 50 -11.49 11.35 9.50
C VAL A 50 -12.27 10.05 9.65
N GLU A 51 -12.20 9.40 10.81
CA GLU A 51 -12.97 8.19 11.11
C GLU A 51 -14.49 8.44 11.10
N GLU A 52 -14.96 9.50 11.75
CA GLU A 52 -16.38 9.88 11.73
C GLU A 52 -16.85 10.23 10.30
N ALA A 53 -16.00 10.87 9.51
CA ALA A 53 -16.29 11.22 8.13
C ALA A 53 -16.39 9.99 7.22
N ASP A 54 -15.57 8.96 7.44
CA ASP A 54 -15.66 7.73 6.66
C ASP A 54 -16.95 6.94 6.93
N GLY A 55 -17.51 7.08 8.13
CA GLY A 55 -18.78 6.47 8.55
C GLY A 55 -20.04 7.22 8.12
N ARG A 56 -19.94 8.23 7.24
CA ARG A 56 -21.09 9.06 6.82
C ARG A 56 -21.16 9.22 5.30
N TYR A 57 -22.37 9.42 4.77
CA TYR A 57 -22.58 9.70 3.36
C TYR A 57 -22.35 11.20 3.07
N ILE A 58 -21.20 11.54 2.47
CA ILE A 58 -20.82 12.92 2.15
C ILE A 58 -21.15 13.20 0.69
N THR A 59 -22.14 14.06 0.45
CA THR A 59 -22.57 14.44 -0.90
C THR A 59 -21.90 15.72 -1.40
N ASN A 60 -21.55 16.66 -0.51
CA ASN A 60 -20.93 17.92 -0.87
C ASN A 60 -19.48 17.72 -1.36
N SER A 61 -19.15 18.19 -2.57
CA SER A 61 -17.80 18.03 -3.15
C SER A 61 -16.70 18.78 -2.39
N GLY A 62 -17.02 19.94 -1.83
CA GLY A 62 -16.10 20.71 -0.98
C GLY A 62 -15.74 19.96 0.30
N MET A 63 -16.73 19.33 0.94
CA MET A 63 -16.50 18.48 2.11
C MET A 63 -15.63 17.26 1.77
N ILE A 64 -15.83 16.62 0.62
CA ILE A 64 -14.97 15.50 0.16
C ILE A 64 -13.52 15.98 -0.01
N LEU A 65 -13.31 17.19 -0.54
CA LEU A 65 -11.97 17.78 -0.66
C LEU A 65 -11.35 18.08 0.70
N GLN A 66 -12.12 18.60 1.65
CA GLN A 66 -11.67 18.82 3.02
C GLN A 66 -11.28 17.50 3.72
N LEU A 67 -12.06 16.43 3.54
CA LEU A 67 -11.72 15.09 4.05
C LEU A 67 -10.37 14.59 3.49
N LYS A 68 -10.11 14.83 2.20
CA LYS A 68 -8.83 14.49 1.60
C LYS A 68 -7.69 15.27 2.25
N MET A 69 -7.84 16.59 2.39
CA MET A 69 -6.82 17.45 3.01
C MET A 69 -6.53 17.07 4.46
N LEU A 70 -7.58 16.73 5.24
CA LEU A 70 -7.46 16.25 6.62
C LEU A 70 -6.69 14.93 6.68
N SER A 71 -7.02 13.98 5.80
CA SER A 71 -6.32 12.69 5.72
C SER A 71 -4.83 12.87 5.35
N ASP A 72 -4.54 13.73 4.36
CA ASP A 72 -3.15 14.02 3.94
C ASP A 72 -2.34 14.71 5.06
N ALA A 73 -2.96 15.60 5.84
CA ALA A 73 -2.33 16.22 7.01
C ALA A 73 -2.08 15.18 8.13
N MET A 74 -3.04 14.29 8.36
CA MET A 74 -2.92 13.20 9.35
C MET A 74 -1.71 12.30 9.05
N TYR A 75 -1.58 11.80 7.82
CA TYR A 75 -0.47 10.89 7.47
C TYR A 75 0.90 11.55 7.58
N ARG A 76 1.02 12.80 7.13
CA ARG A 76 2.24 13.60 7.32
C ARG A 76 2.58 13.80 8.79
N GLY A 77 1.58 14.11 9.61
CA GLY A 77 1.76 14.26 11.04
C GLY A 77 2.24 12.98 11.73
N HIS A 78 1.68 11.80 11.37
CA HIS A 78 2.16 10.52 11.89
C HIS A 78 3.60 10.23 11.49
N ARG A 79 4.01 10.59 10.27
CA ARG A 79 5.40 10.50 9.87
C ARG A 79 6.29 11.32 10.76
N THR A 80 5.97 12.60 10.94
CA THR A 80 6.73 13.50 11.81
C THR A 80 6.79 13.00 13.25
N LEU A 81 5.67 12.49 13.78
CA LEU A 81 5.61 11.99 15.16
C LEU A 81 6.58 10.81 15.37
N ASP A 82 6.56 9.83 14.47
CA ASP A 82 7.46 8.69 14.54
C ASP A 82 8.92 9.12 14.43
N THR A 83 9.18 10.05 13.51
CA THR A 83 10.52 10.61 13.28
C THR A 83 11.10 11.26 14.54
N LEU A 84 10.31 12.07 15.25
CA LEU A 84 10.72 12.69 16.52
C LEU A 84 10.93 11.65 17.62
N ARG A 85 10.08 10.62 17.70
CA ARG A 85 10.23 9.53 18.68
C ARG A 85 11.54 8.77 18.51
N TYR A 86 11.97 8.50 17.26
CA TYR A 86 13.26 7.84 17.02
C TYR A 86 14.44 8.63 17.56
N GLN A 87 14.46 9.95 17.35
CA GLN A 87 15.55 10.81 17.79
C GLN A 87 15.70 10.78 19.30
N THR A 88 14.58 10.92 20.04
CA THR A 88 14.62 10.84 21.50
C THR A 88 15.16 9.51 22.03
N LEU A 89 14.91 8.41 21.32
CA LEU A 89 15.42 7.09 21.70
C LEU A 89 16.90 6.91 21.35
N GLN A 90 17.34 7.42 20.20
CA GLN A 90 18.74 7.35 19.77
C GLN A 90 19.65 8.18 20.69
N ASP A 91 19.23 9.39 21.07
CA ASP A 91 19.96 10.28 21.97
C ASP A 91 20.12 9.66 23.39
N SER A 92 19.14 8.86 23.82
CA SER A 92 19.19 8.14 25.11
C SER A 92 20.13 6.93 25.11
N ALA A 93 20.28 6.26 23.97
CA ALA A 93 21.11 5.06 23.81
C ALA A 93 22.60 5.40 23.66
N ASP A 94 22.92 6.50 22.97
CA ASP A 94 24.30 6.97 22.80
C ASP A 94 24.92 7.51 24.10
N SER A 95 24.10 7.71 25.15
CA SER A 95 24.54 8.07 26.50
C SER A 95 24.97 6.86 27.36
N SER A 96 24.67 5.62 26.94
CA SER A 96 24.65 4.47 27.85
C SER A 96 25.22 3.16 27.31
N SER A 97 25.95 3.11 26.19
CA SER A 97 26.70 1.88 25.87
C SER A 97 27.86 2.07 24.89
N SER A 98 29.07 1.98 25.43
CA SER A 98 30.25 1.52 24.69
C SER A 98 30.20 0.00 24.55
N SER A 99 29.52 -0.55 23.54
CA SER A 99 29.83 -1.92 23.09
C SER A 99 29.39 -2.23 21.66
N LEU A 100 30.42 -2.51 20.84
CA LEU A 100 30.48 -3.40 19.67
C LEU A 100 29.78 -2.97 18.37
N HIS A 101 30.63 -2.39 17.51
CA HIS A 101 30.54 -2.34 16.05
C HIS A 101 29.89 -3.57 15.41
N LEU A 102 28.92 -3.34 14.52
CA LEU A 102 28.70 -4.16 13.33
C LEU A 102 28.41 -3.25 12.13
N SER A 103 29.25 -3.41 11.12
CA SER A 103 29.43 -2.59 9.93
C SER A 103 28.31 -2.75 8.89
N ILE A 104 27.73 -1.63 8.47
CA ILE A 104 27.07 -1.49 7.16
C ILE A 104 27.93 -0.54 6.30
N PRO A 105 28.26 -0.88 5.04
CA PRO A 105 28.94 0.03 4.13
C PRO A 105 27.92 0.96 3.45
N SER A 106 27.32 1.88 4.21
CA SER A 106 26.75 3.10 3.63
C SER A 106 27.84 4.17 3.66
N LYS A 107 28.23 4.66 2.49
CA LYS A 107 29.28 5.65 2.26
C LYS A 107 29.31 6.73 3.36
N ARG A 108 30.44 6.76 4.08
CA ARG A 108 30.88 7.78 5.04
C ARG A 108 30.59 9.20 4.50
N SER A 109 29.80 9.96 5.26
CA SER A 109 29.99 11.41 5.40
C SER A 109 29.74 11.72 6.87
N ARG A 110 30.82 11.80 7.65
CA ARG A 110 30.82 12.21 9.06
C ARG A 110 30.80 13.75 9.21
N THR A 111 30.19 14.45 8.27
CA THR A 111 30.10 15.93 8.25
C THR A 111 28.68 16.43 7.92
N LYS A 112 27.65 15.59 8.12
CA LYS A 112 26.25 15.90 7.72
C LYS A 112 25.24 16.01 8.87
N THR A 113 25.66 16.00 10.14
CA THR A 113 24.70 16.00 11.26
C THR A 113 23.94 17.33 11.37
N GLU A 114 24.62 18.49 11.33
CA GLU A 114 23.97 19.80 11.50
C GLU A 114 22.97 20.16 10.38
N ASN A 115 23.25 19.79 9.13
CA ASN A 115 22.37 20.12 7.99
C ASN A 115 21.14 19.20 7.93
N ASN A 116 21.24 17.95 8.40
CA ASN A 116 20.08 17.06 8.49
C ASN A 116 19.15 17.49 9.62
N ASP A 117 19.70 17.85 10.79
CA ASP A 117 18.89 18.26 11.94
C ASP A 117 18.09 19.54 11.66
N LYS A 118 18.69 20.50 10.93
CA LYS A 118 17.99 21.73 10.48
C LYS A 118 16.89 21.46 9.45
N ALA A 119 17.16 20.66 8.41
CA ALA A 119 16.17 20.33 7.37
C ALA A 119 14.99 19.54 7.94
N MET A 120 15.26 18.70 8.94
CA MET A 120 14.30 17.84 9.60
C MET A 120 13.47 18.57 10.67
N CYS A 121 14.06 19.54 11.39
CA CYS A 121 13.33 20.47 12.25
C CYS A 121 12.32 21.28 11.43
N LEU A 122 12.73 21.78 10.26
CA LEU A 122 11.84 22.50 9.32
C LEU A 122 10.71 21.60 8.79
N GLU A 123 10.99 20.33 8.49
CA GLU A 123 9.94 19.36 8.08
C GLU A 123 8.96 19.07 9.23
N SER A 124 9.46 18.98 10.47
CA SER A 124 8.63 18.77 11.65
C SER A 124 7.72 19.96 11.99
N GLU A 125 8.26 21.18 11.85
CA GLU A 125 7.50 22.42 12.00
C GLU A 125 6.44 22.56 10.90
N GLY A 126 6.78 22.25 9.64
CA GLY A 126 5.83 22.31 8.53
C GLY A 126 4.67 21.32 8.63
N ALA A 127 4.92 20.11 9.15
CA ALA A 127 3.85 19.13 9.41
C ALA A 127 2.96 19.53 10.59
N LEU A 128 3.54 20.10 11.66
CA LEU A 128 2.80 20.64 12.79
C LEU A 128 1.92 21.81 12.34
N GLU A 129 2.47 22.76 11.58
CA GLU A 129 1.74 23.88 11.00
C GLU A 129 0.61 23.38 10.09
N SER A 130 0.89 22.39 9.23
CA SER A 130 -0.13 21.78 8.36
C SER A 130 -1.30 21.19 9.16
N LEU A 131 -1.01 20.53 10.27
CA LEU A 131 -2.05 19.98 11.17
C LEU A 131 -2.80 21.07 11.92
N GLU A 132 -2.13 22.13 12.35
CA GLU A 132 -2.77 23.26 13.01
C GLU A 132 -3.73 23.98 12.08
N ILE A 133 -3.31 24.22 10.84
CA ILE A 133 -4.17 24.76 9.77
C ILE A 133 -5.36 23.83 9.54
N ALA A 134 -5.11 22.52 9.42
CA ALA A 134 -6.16 21.54 9.18
C ALA A 134 -7.21 21.51 10.31
N VAL A 135 -6.75 21.53 11.57
CA VAL A 135 -7.62 21.53 12.76
C VAL A 135 -8.35 22.86 12.94
N ALA A 136 -7.71 23.99 12.64
CA ALA A 136 -8.38 25.29 12.66
C ALA A 136 -9.53 25.35 11.64
N ASN A 137 -9.32 24.78 10.46
CA ASN A 137 -10.28 24.77 9.36
C ASN A 137 -11.34 23.66 9.45
N MET A 138 -11.29 22.78 10.45
CA MET A 138 -12.23 21.64 10.54
C MET A 138 -13.58 21.99 11.17
N VAL A 139 -13.74 23.18 11.79
CA VAL A 139 -14.94 23.51 12.57
C VAL A 139 -16.20 23.46 11.70
N GLU A 140 -16.20 24.18 10.57
CA GLU A 140 -17.32 24.16 9.62
C GLU A 140 -17.57 22.76 9.05
N PHE A 141 -16.49 22.04 8.72
CA PHE A 141 -16.55 20.67 8.23
C PHE A 141 -17.26 19.75 9.23
N VAL A 142 -16.89 19.79 10.51
CA VAL A 142 -17.48 18.97 11.58
C VAL A 142 -18.95 19.31 11.79
N VAL A 143 -19.33 20.58 11.75
CA VAL A 143 -20.73 21.02 11.88
C VAL A 143 -21.57 20.48 10.73
N LEU A 144 -21.10 20.64 9.48
CA LEU A 144 -21.80 20.12 8.30
C LEU A 144 -21.84 18.60 8.29
N LEU A 145 -20.76 17.96 8.73
CA LEU A 145 -20.67 16.50 8.83
C LEU A 145 -21.73 15.92 9.77
N GLY A 146 -22.09 16.67 10.83
CA GLY A 146 -23.19 16.32 11.73
C GLY A 146 -24.53 16.11 11.02
N GLY A 147 -24.77 16.83 9.92
CA GLY A 147 -25.97 16.71 9.09
C GLY A 147 -25.93 15.60 8.04
N CYS A 148 -24.78 14.96 7.81
CA CYS A 148 -24.66 13.82 6.90
C CYS A 148 -25.22 12.55 7.54
N GLU A 149 -25.98 11.77 6.77
CA GLU A 149 -26.51 10.47 7.23
C GLU A 149 -25.36 9.51 7.58
N ARG A 150 -25.51 8.75 8.66
CA ARG A 150 -24.55 7.74 9.09
C ARG A 150 -24.76 6.45 8.32
N MET A 151 -23.66 5.87 7.85
CA MET A 151 -23.67 4.51 7.29
C MET A 151 -24.01 3.52 8.42
N SER A 152 -24.81 2.50 8.10
CA SER A 152 -25.11 1.43 9.06
C SER A 152 -23.83 0.66 9.40
N ARG A 153 -23.48 0.65 10.69
CA ARG A 153 -22.33 -0.14 11.19
C ARG A 153 -22.82 -1.53 11.53
N ARG A 154 -22.28 -2.56 10.88
CA ARG A 154 -22.51 -3.95 11.33
C ARG A 154 -21.80 -4.14 12.68
N PRO A 155 -22.40 -4.84 13.66
CA PRO A 155 -21.84 -4.99 15.01
C PRO A 155 -20.41 -5.56 15.05
N TYR A 156 -20.04 -6.36 14.04
CA TYR A 156 -18.74 -7.03 13.96
C TYR A 156 -17.64 -6.21 13.26
N ASP A 157 -17.97 -5.14 12.53
CA ASP A 157 -16.96 -4.29 11.88
C ASP A 157 -16.18 -3.42 12.89
N ILE A 158 -16.74 -3.21 14.09
CA ILE A 158 -16.13 -2.41 15.16
C ILE A 158 -14.88 -3.11 15.76
N TYR A 159 -14.90 -4.44 15.89
CA TYR A 159 -13.83 -5.22 16.52
C TYR A 159 -12.72 -5.66 15.55
N LEU A 160 -12.92 -5.46 14.24
CA LEU A 160 -12.00 -5.84 13.16
C LEU A 160 -11.50 -4.61 12.39
N TYR A 161 -11.32 -3.49 13.08
CA TYR A 161 -10.95 -2.18 12.50
C TYR A 161 -9.76 -2.25 11.51
N THR A 162 -8.81 -3.16 11.71
CA THR A 162 -7.66 -3.34 10.81
C THR A 162 -7.85 -4.32 9.64
N ASN A 163 -8.96 -5.08 9.59
CA ASN A 163 -9.12 -6.19 8.64
C ASN A 163 -10.13 -5.93 7.50
N ASN A 164 -11.09 -5.02 7.67
CA ASN A 164 -12.16 -4.79 6.68
C ASN A 164 -12.17 -3.38 6.04
N PHE A 165 -11.27 -2.49 6.46
CA PHE A 165 -11.33 -1.08 6.07
C PHE A 165 -10.56 -0.77 4.78
N MET A 166 -11.16 0.01 3.87
CA MET A 166 -10.47 0.47 2.67
C MET A 166 -9.59 1.69 2.98
N PHE A 167 -8.35 1.41 3.33
CA PHE A 167 -7.39 2.41 3.76
C PHE A 167 -7.08 3.47 2.68
N SER A 168 -6.95 4.73 3.12
CA SER A 168 -6.57 5.93 2.33
C SER A 168 -7.47 6.33 1.15
N ARG A 169 -8.55 5.60 0.87
CA ARG A 169 -9.43 5.89 -0.28
C ARG A 169 -10.71 6.63 0.12
N HIS A 170 -10.68 7.38 1.21
CA HIS A 170 -11.84 8.06 1.79
C HIS A 170 -12.53 8.96 0.76
N ALA A 171 -11.77 9.82 0.07
CA ALA A 171 -12.33 10.76 -0.90
C ALA A 171 -12.86 10.05 -2.16
N GLU A 172 -12.13 9.04 -2.67
CA GLU A 172 -12.57 8.25 -3.83
C GLU A 172 -13.81 7.40 -3.50
N LYS A 173 -13.89 6.84 -2.29
CA LYS A 173 -15.07 6.13 -1.77
C LYS A 173 -16.28 7.05 -1.74
N GLN A 174 -16.16 8.25 -1.17
CA GLN A 174 -17.26 9.21 -1.10
C GLN A 174 -17.70 9.70 -2.50
N LYS A 175 -16.77 9.93 -3.43
CA LYS A 175 -17.11 10.25 -4.83
C LYS A 175 -17.90 9.14 -5.50
N LEU A 176 -17.51 7.89 -5.29
CA LEU A 176 -18.21 6.73 -5.86
C LEU A 176 -19.59 6.53 -5.23
N LEU A 177 -19.71 6.65 -3.91
CA LEU A 177 -20.99 6.61 -3.19
C LEU A 177 -21.94 7.69 -3.69
N ARG A 178 -21.46 8.94 -3.75
CA ARG A 178 -22.19 10.07 -4.30
C ARG A 178 -22.69 9.77 -5.71
N PHE A 179 -21.80 9.34 -6.61
CA PHE A 179 -22.19 8.98 -7.98
C PHE A 179 -23.28 7.90 -8.00
N LEU A 180 -23.22 6.88 -7.15
CA LEU A 180 -24.19 5.79 -7.14
C LEU A 180 -25.53 6.17 -6.51
N LEU A 181 -25.53 7.01 -5.48
CA LEU A 181 -26.73 7.42 -4.74
C LEU A 181 -27.41 8.68 -5.31
N GLU A 182 -26.73 9.44 -6.18
CA GLU A 182 -27.32 10.59 -6.88
C GLU A 182 -28.53 10.19 -7.73
N HIS A 183 -29.62 10.97 -7.63
CA HIS A 183 -30.80 10.83 -8.47
C HIS A 183 -30.60 11.71 -9.70
N ASN A 184 -29.92 11.17 -10.71
CA ASN A 184 -29.73 11.85 -12.00
C ASN A 184 -30.95 11.60 -12.89
N ASP A 185 -32.12 12.04 -12.44
CA ASP A 185 -33.36 11.98 -13.19
C ASP A 185 -33.58 13.31 -13.93
N SER A 186 -32.62 13.71 -14.77
CA SER A 186 -32.85 14.83 -15.69
C SER A 186 -33.92 14.39 -16.70
N PRO A 187 -35.04 15.13 -16.84
CA PRO A 187 -36.12 14.74 -17.74
C PRO A 187 -35.64 14.88 -19.19
N GLY A 188 -35.17 13.78 -19.78
CA GLY A 188 -34.76 13.73 -21.19
C GLY A 188 -33.63 12.76 -21.51
N ASP A 189 -32.80 12.37 -20.52
CA ASP A 189 -31.69 11.45 -20.75
C ASP A 189 -32.07 10.01 -20.37
N HIS A 190 -32.13 9.13 -21.37
CA HIS A 190 -32.38 7.70 -21.19
C HIS A 190 -31.08 6.90 -21.04
N ALA A 191 -29.92 7.53 -21.25
CA ALA A 191 -28.65 6.83 -21.17
C ALA A 191 -28.23 6.62 -19.70
N PRO A 192 -27.76 5.41 -19.33
CA PRO A 192 -27.19 5.18 -18.02
C PRO A 192 -25.91 6.00 -17.84
N ALA A 193 -25.76 6.67 -16.69
CA ALA A 193 -24.56 7.43 -16.39
C ALA A 193 -23.33 6.51 -16.29
N VAL A 194 -22.20 6.94 -16.86
CA VAL A 194 -20.96 6.16 -16.95
C VAL A 194 -19.85 6.83 -16.16
N LEU A 195 -19.35 6.14 -15.13
CA LEU A 195 -18.21 6.58 -14.31
C LEU A 195 -16.96 5.74 -14.57
N PRO A 196 -15.91 6.32 -15.17
CA PRO A 196 -14.62 5.65 -15.30
C PRO A 196 -13.80 5.74 -14.00
N ILE A 197 -13.28 4.59 -13.56
CA ILE A 197 -12.33 4.43 -12.47
C ILE A 197 -11.01 3.93 -13.07
N ILE A 198 -10.03 4.82 -13.11
CA ILE A 198 -8.79 4.63 -13.86
C ILE A 198 -7.59 4.65 -12.93
N GLY A 199 -6.64 3.72 -13.09
CA GLY A 199 -5.44 3.67 -12.24
C GLY A 199 -4.54 2.49 -12.54
N GLY A 200 -3.33 2.48 -11.98
CA GLY A 200 -2.33 1.43 -12.23
C GLY A 200 -2.76 0.00 -11.84
N GLY A 201 -1.91 -0.99 -12.13
CA GLY A 201 -2.06 -2.35 -11.61
C GLY A 201 -2.03 -2.35 -10.09
N GLY A 202 -2.88 -3.17 -9.44
CA GLY A 202 -2.79 -3.37 -7.99
C GLY A 202 -3.09 -2.17 -7.08
N VAL A 203 -3.59 -1.03 -7.59
CA VAL A 203 -3.88 0.18 -6.80
C VAL A 203 -5.21 0.16 -6.02
N GLY A 204 -5.99 -0.92 -6.15
CA GLY A 204 -7.22 -1.13 -5.38
C GLY A 204 -8.55 -0.77 -6.08
N LYS A 205 -8.58 -0.56 -7.42
CA LYS A 205 -9.82 -0.19 -8.14
C LYS A 205 -10.99 -1.15 -7.91
N LYS A 206 -10.75 -2.46 -8.06
CA LYS A 206 -11.79 -3.48 -7.84
C LYS A 206 -12.25 -3.52 -6.40
N THR A 207 -11.31 -3.37 -5.46
CA THR A 207 -11.58 -3.31 -4.03
C THR A 207 -12.44 -2.09 -3.70
N LEU A 208 -12.17 -0.94 -4.32
CA LEU A 208 -12.99 0.27 -4.18
C LEU A 208 -14.44 0.02 -4.59
N VAL A 209 -14.62 -0.51 -5.81
CA VAL A 209 -15.95 -0.79 -6.34
C VAL A 209 -16.67 -1.86 -5.52
N ALA A 210 -16.00 -2.96 -5.20
CA ALA A 210 -16.60 -4.06 -4.44
C ALA A 210 -17.02 -3.64 -3.02
N HIS A 211 -16.22 -2.80 -2.36
CA HIS A 211 -16.55 -2.29 -1.03
C HIS A 211 -17.76 -1.34 -1.07
N VAL A 212 -17.81 -0.42 -2.04
CA VAL A 212 -18.98 0.47 -2.20
C VAL A 212 -20.22 -0.30 -2.65
N CYS A 213 -20.08 -1.32 -3.50
CA CYS A 213 -21.19 -2.23 -3.85
C CYS A 213 -21.66 -3.08 -2.66
N GLY A 214 -20.85 -3.18 -1.60
CA GLY A 214 -21.21 -3.85 -0.35
C GLY A 214 -22.06 -2.98 0.59
N ASP A 215 -22.09 -1.67 0.36
CA ASP A 215 -22.86 -0.70 1.14
C ASP A 215 -24.36 -0.97 1.07
N GLU A 216 -25.07 -0.82 2.19
CA GLU A 216 -26.47 -1.20 2.29
C GLU A 216 -27.39 -0.32 1.43
N GLN A 217 -27.15 1.00 1.37
CA GLN A 217 -27.94 1.89 0.53
C GLN A 217 -27.70 1.59 -0.95
N VAL A 218 -26.44 1.39 -1.35
CA VAL A 218 -26.11 0.99 -2.72
C VAL A 218 -26.78 -0.33 -3.09
N ARG A 219 -26.69 -1.35 -2.22
CA ARG A 219 -27.32 -2.66 -2.45
C ARG A 219 -28.84 -2.58 -2.52
N SER A 220 -29.48 -1.73 -1.73
CA SER A 220 -30.94 -1.55 -1.77
C SER A 220 -31.42 -0.81 -3.02
N ARG A 221 -30.56 0.01 -3.63
CA ARG A 221 -30.90 0.85 -4.78
C ARG A 221 -30.94 0.06 -6.09
N PHE A 222 -30.01 -0.88 -6.28
CA PHE A 222 -29.90 -1.66 -7.51
C PHE A 222 -30.48 -3.06 -7.34
N SER A 223 -31.39 -3.47 -8.24
CA SER A 223 -31.97 -4.82 -8.26
C SER A 223 -30.92 -5.89 -8.56
N SER A 224 -29.88 -5.53 -9.32
CA SER A 224 -28.75 -6.42 -9.62
C SER A 224 -27.47 -5.63 -9.92
N ILE A 225 -26.33 -6.26 -9.61
CA ILE A 225 -24.99 -5.77 -9.91
C ILE A 225 -24.32 -6.77 -10.85
N LEU A 226 -24.01 -6.36 -12.07
CA LEU A 226 -23.46 -7.20 -13.11
C LEU A 226 -21.97 -6.89 -13.31
N HIS A 227 -21.10 -7.89 -13.14
CA HIS A 227 -19.66 -7.76 -13.37
C HIS A 227 -19.27 -8.36 -14.72
N LEU A 228 -18.70 -7.54 -15.60
CA LEU A 228 -18.34 -7.89 -16.97
C LEU A 228 -16.84 -7.72 -17.19
N ASN A 229 -16.27 -8.62 -18.00
CA ASN A 229 -14.96 -8.40 -18.60
C ASN A 229 -15.16 -7.81 -20.01
N GLY A 230 -14.33 -6.84 -20.38
CA GLY A 230 -14.38 -6.13 -21.67
C GLY A 230 -14.29 -7.06 -22.88
N ASP A 231 -13.62 -8.20 -22.73
CA ASP A 231 -13.52 -9.22 -23.78
C ASP A 231 -14.88 -9.88 -24.10
N ASN A 232 -15.86 -9.78 -23.18
CA ASN A 232 -17.17 -10.44 -23.27
C ASN A 232 -18.33 -9.43 -23.51
N LEU A 233 -18.05 -8.19 -23.93
CA LEU A 233 -19.10 -7.19 -24.12
C LEU A 233 -20.18 -7.64 -25.10
N LEU A 234 -19.77 -8.20 -26.25
CA LEU A 234 -20.67 -8.58 -27.33
C LEU A 234 -21.45 -9.88 -27.02
N ALA A 235 -20.85 -10.81 -26.26
CA ALA A 235 -21.50 -12.07 -25.87
C ALA A 235 -22.78 -11.86 -25.03
N ILE A 236 -22.91 -10.70 -24.37
CA ILE A 236 -24.09 -10.36 -23.56
C ILE A 236 -25.23 -9.87 -24.45
N LEU A 237 -24.92 -9.26 -25.60
CA LEU A 237 -25.90 -8.83 -26.60
C LEU A 237 -26.68 -10.04 -27.15
N ASP A 238 -25.98 -11.17 -27.35
CA ASP A 238 -26.54 -12.40 -27.91
C ASP A 238 -27.49 -13.13 -26.96
N HIS A 239 -27.37 -12.90 -25.64
CA HIS A 239 -28.13 -13.65 -24.64
C HIS A 239 -29.44 -13.01 -24.20
N GLY A 240 -29.86 -11.89 -24.81
CA GLY A 240 -31.22 -11.36 -24.70
C GLY A 240 -31.78 -11.30 -23.27
N ARG A 241 -30.91 -11.12 -22.25
CA ARG A 241 -31.34 -11.18 -20.87
C ARG A 241 -32.32 -10.05 -20.63
N THR A 242 -33.49 -10.40 -20.14
CA THR A 242 -34.49 -9.44 -19.69
C THR A 242 -33.93 -8.71 -18.47
N MET A 243 -33.38 -7.53 -18.72
CA MET A 243 -32.77 -6.67 -17.71
C MET A 243 -33.85 -5.86 -17.02
N PHE A 244 -34.42 -6.42 -15.95
CA PHE A 244 -35.50 -5.79 -15.18
C PHE A 244 -34.97 -5.07 -13.94
N GLY A 245 -35.54 -3.90 -13.67
CA GLY A 245 -35.18 -3.06 -12.52
C GLY A 245 -33.91 -2.22 -12.74
N MET A 246 -33.57 -1.41 -11.75
CA MET A 246 -32.41 -0.53 -11.78
C MET A 246 -31.13 -1.36 -11.57
N MET A 247 -30.18 -1.29 -12.50
CA MET A 247 -28.97 -2.12 -12.44
C MET A 247 -27.70 -1.31 -12.33
N LEU A 248 -26.69 -1.91 -11.72
CA LEU A 248 -25.32 -1.41 -11.74
C LEU A 248 -24.46 -2.35 -12.58
N VAL A 249 -23.87 -1.85 -13.66
CA VAL A 249 -22.96 -2.64 -14.50
C VAL A 249 -21.52 -2.21 -14.25
N VAL A 250 -20.68 -3.15 -13.83
CA VAL A 250 -19.25 -2.94 -13.58
C VAL A 250 -18.46 -3.65 -14.66
N ILE A 251 -17.74 -2.90 -15.49
CA ILE A 251 -17.01 -3.41 -16.65
C ILE A 251 -15.52 -3.24 -16.43
N GLU A 252 -14.76 -4.32 -16.52
CA GLU A 252 -13.30 -4.28 -16.47
C GLU A 252 -12.70 -4.35 -17.86
N PHE A 253 -11.90 -3.35 -18.23
CA PHE A 253 -11.15 -3.36 -19.49
C PHE A 253 -9.65 -3.57 -19.26
N ALA A 254 -9.14 -4.69 -19.76
CA ALA A 254 -7.71 -5.00 -19.79
C ALA A 254 -6.99 -4.35 -21.01
N SER A 255 -7.70 -4.21 -22.12
CA SER A 255 -7.30 -3.64 -23.42
C SER A 255 -8.15 -2.43 -23.78
N ASP A 256 -7.75 -1.69 -24.81
CA ASP A 256 -8.53 -0.59 -25.36
C ASP A 256 -9.69 -1.16 -26.20
N VAL A 257 -10.78 -0.40 -26.28
CA VAL A 257 -11.99 -0.78 -27.04
C VAL A 257 -12.20 0.26 -28.12
N VAL A 258 -12.60 -0.17 -29.32
CA VAL A 258 -12.92 0.73 -30.43
C VAL A 258 -14.24 1.46 -30.11
N ASP A 259 -14.36 2.71 -30.53
CA ASP A 259 -15.53 3.53 -30.20
C ASP A 259 -16.83 2.91 -30.74
N ASP A 260 -16.80 2.32 -31.94
CA ASP A 260 -17.95 1.60 -32.54
C ASP A 260 -18.44 0.42 -31.67
N ASP A 261 -17.52 -0.36 -31.11
CA ASP A 261 -17.87 -1.49 -30.22
C ASP A 261 -18.51 -0.99 -28.91
N TRP A 262 -17.97 0.12 -28.38
CA TRP A 262 -18.55 0.78 -27.21
C TRP A 262 -19.92 1.36 -27.51
N GLU A 263 -20.13 2.02 -28.65
CA GLU A 263 -21.42 2.57 -29.07
C GLU A 263 -22.47 1.48 -29.24
N ASN A 264 -22.11 0.37 -29.88
CA ASN A 264 -22.98 -0.80 -30.03
C ASN A 264 -23.40 -1.35 -28.65
N PHE A 265 -22.44 -1.54 -27.76
CA PHE A 265 -22.72 -2.01 -26.40
C PHE A 265 -23.55 -1.00 -25.59
N HIS A 266 -23.22 0.29 -25.66
CA HIS A 266 -23.92 1.36 -24.98
C HIS A 266 -25.37 1.47 -25.45
N SER A 267 -25.63 1.31 -26.76
CA SER A 267 -26.98 1.31 -27.34
C SER A 267 -27.87 0.22 -26.74
N PHE A 268 -27.31 -0.95 -26.43
CA PHE A 268 -28.02 -2.02 -25.74
C PHE A 268 -28.35 -1.63 -24.29
N LEU A 269 -27.44 -0.93 -23.59
CA LEU A 269 -27.67 -0.51 -22.20
C LEU A 269 -28.63 0.67 -22.05
N ILE A 270 -28.88 1.47 -23.09
CA ILE A 270 -29.95 2.51 -23.09
C ILE A 270 -31.32 1.89 -22.81
N ARG A 271 -31.51 0.60 -23.12
CA ARG A 271 -32.75 -0.15 -22.84
C ARG A 271 -32.93 -0.49 -21.36
N MET A 272 -31.95 -0.22 -20.51
CA MET A 272 -32.04 -0.46 -19.07
C MET A 272 -33.06 0.46 -18.41
N SER A 273 -33.56 0.05 -17.24
CA SER A 273 -34.43 0.88 -16.43
C SER A 273 -33.72 2.21 -16.07
N ARG A 274 -34.50 3.30 -16.04
CA ARG A 274 -34.01 4.61 -15.59
C ARG A 274 -33.31 4.53 -14.24
N GLY A 275 -32.25 5.32 -14.08
CA GLY A 275 -31.39 5.34 -12.90
C GLY A 275 -30.33 4.22 -12.86
N SER A 276 -30.29 3.32 -13.85
CA SER A 276 -29.18 2.36 -14.00
C SER A 276 -27.86 3.09 -14.25
N LYS A 277 -26.75 2.51 -13.77
CA LYS A 277 -25.43 3.15 -13.82
C LYS A 277 -24.37 2.16 -14.29
N ILE A 278 -23.32 2.70 -14.91
CA ILE A 278 -22.18 1.94 -15.40
C ILE A 278 -20.92 2.44 -14.71
N ILE A 279 -20.09 1.52 -14.25
CA ILE A 279 -18.73 1.76 -13.77
C ILE A 279 -17.76 1.08 -14.72
N ILE A 280 -16.81 1.85 -15.24
CA ILE A 280 -15.67 1.31 -16.00
C ILE A 280 -14.47 1.19 -15.07
N ILE A 281 -13.81 0.04 -15.04
CA ILE A 281 -12.53 -0.16 -14.34
C ILE A 281 -11.44 -0.41 -15.38
N SER A 282 -10.40 0.42 -15.41
CA SER A 282 -9.26 0.17 -16.30
C SER A 282 -7.92 0.71 -15.81
N LYS A 283 -6.84 0.21 -16.40
CA LYS A 283 -5.49 0.79 -16.34
C LYS A 283 -5.22 1.84 -17.43
N LEU A 284 -6.07 1.89 -18.45
CA LEU A 284 -5.86 2.72 -19.64
C LEU A 284 -6.53 4.08 -19.47
N LYS A 285 -5.73 5.16 -19.38
CA LYS A 285 -6.26 6.52 -19.23
C LYS A 285 -7.21 6.95 -20.35
N ARG A 286 -6.98 6.46 -21.57
CA ARG A 286 -7.82 6.74 -22.75
C ARG A 286 -9.26 6.24 -22.64
N LEU A 287 -9.54 5.26 -21.79
CA LEU A 287 -10.92 4.78 -21.57
C LEU A 287 -11.75 5.73 -20.70
N ALA A 288 -11.15 6.80 -20.18
CA ALA A 288 -11.89 7.92 -19.60
C ALA A 288 -12.84 8.59 -20.60
N ARG A 289 -12.59 8.47 -21.92
CA ARG A 289 -13.42 9.07 -22.98
C ARG A 289 -14.85 8.55 -23.02
N PHE A 290 -15.09 7.36 -22.47
CA PHE A 290 -16.42 6.75 -22.37
C PHE A 290 -17.22 7.22 -21.14
N GLY A 291 -16.64 8.06 -20.28
CA GLY A 291 -17.33 8.58 -19.10
C GLY A 291 -18.31 9.70 -19.45
N SER A 292 -19.51 9.64 -18.87
CA SER A 292 -20.46 10.76 -18.89
C SER A 292 -20.25 11.73 -17.71
N VAL A 293 -19.45 11.32 -16.72
CA VAL A 293 -19.06 12.12 -15.55
C VAL A 293 -17.54 12.11 -15.36
N GLN A 294 -17.02 13.01 -14.52
CA GLN A 294 -15.59 13.12 -14.26
C GLN A 294 -15.02 11.78 -13.72
N PRO A 295 -13.96 11.23 -14.35
CA PRO A 295 -13.34 9.99 -13.90
C PRO A 295 -12.75 10.07 -12.49
N ILE A 296 -12.80 8.95 -11.76
CA ILE A 296 -12.03 8.78 -10.53
C ILE A 296 -10.67 8.18 -10.89
N PHE A 297 -9.60 8.94 -10.66
CA PHE A 297 -8.24 8.45 -10.83
C PHE A 297 -7.67 7.90 -9.52
N LEU A 298 -7.32 6.62 -9.50
CA LEU A 298 -6.62 5.98 -8.38
C LEU A 298 -5.12 5.96 -8.68
N SER A 299 -4.37 6.78 -7.94
CA SER A 299 -2.90 6.77 -7.93
C SER A 299 -2.36 5.63 -7.05
N VAL A 300 -1.06 5.36 -7.14
CA VAL A 300 -0.34 4.65 -6.06
C VAL A 300 -0.45 5.52 -4.79
N LEU A 301 -0.47 4.89 -3.61
CA LEU A 301 -0.42 5.62 -2.34
C LEU A 301 0.86 6.46 -2.28
N SER A 302 0.75 7.66 -1.71
CA SER A 302 1.92 8.46 -1.36
C SER A 302 2.77 7.73 -0.32
N TYR A 303 4.03 8.16 -0.17
CA TYR A 303 4.94 7.57 0.81
C TYR A 303 4.35 7.61 2.23
N ASP A 304 3.74 8.73 2.64
CA ASP A 304 3.20 8.90 3.99
C ASP A 304 1.98 7.99 4.24
N GLU A 305 1.07 7.90 3.26
CA GLU A 305 -0.08 6.97 3.31
C GLU A 305 0.39 5.52 3.37
N LEU A 306 1.35 5.14 2.53
CA LEU A 306 1.89 3.79 2.46
C LEU A 306 2.61 3.42 3.77
N ARG A 307 3.40 4.34 4.32
CA ARG A 307 4.10 4.16 5.59
C ARG A 307 3.13 3.90 6.73
N TYR A 308 2.08 4.71 6.82
CA TYR A 308 1.05 4.52 7.83
C TYR A 308 0.34 3.17 7.65
N LEU A 309 -0.07 2.85 6.43
CA LEU A 309 -0.74 1.58 6.11
C LEU A 309 0.12 0.38 6.49
N PHE A 310 1.38 0.36 6.04
CA PHE A 310 2.27 -0.77 6.25
C PHE A 310 2.49 -1.03 7.73
N LYS A 311 2.71 0.02 8.53
CA LYS A 311 2.83 -0.11 9.99
C LYS A 311 1.56 -0.64 10.62
N THR A 312 0.40 -0.07 10.27
CA THR A 312 -0.89 -0.51 10.79
C THR A 312 -1.13 -2.01 10.51
N LEU A 313 -0.77 -2.48 9.30
CA LEU A 313 -0.92 -3.88 8.92
C LEU A 313 0.09 -4.80 9.61
N ALA A 314 1.37 -4.42 9.64
CA ALA A 314 2.48 -5.25 10.12
C ALA A 314 2.50 -5.36 11.66
N PHE A 315 2.20 -4.28 12.37
CA PHE A 315 2.11 -4.32 13.84
C PHE A 315 0.78 -4.91 14.30
N GLY A 316 -0.31 -4.67 13.58
CA GLY A 316 -1.62 -5.16 13.94
C GLY A 316 -2.15 -4.52 15.21
N SER A 317 -2.27 -5.30 16.29
CA SER A 317 -2.71 -4.80 17.60
C SER A 317 -1.55 -4.44 18.54
N VAL A 318 -0.31 -4.71 18.13
CA VAL A 318 0.89 -4.37 18.91
C VAL A 318 1.14 -2.86 18.79
N ASP A 319 1.43 -2.19 19.91
CA ASP A 319 1.75 -0.76 19.89
C ASP A 319 3.15 -0.54 19.28
N PRO A 320 3.26 0.18 18.15
CA PRO A 320 4.56 0.51 17.57
C PRO A 320 5.47 1.30 18.53
N ALA A 321 4.91 2.05 19.48
CA ALA A 321 5.68 2.84 20.43
C ALA A 321 6.57 1.99 21.35
N GLU A 322 6.16 0.75 21.63
CA GLU A 322 6.91 -0.19 22.48
C GLU A 322 8.05 -0.90 21.73
N HIS A 323 8.09 -0.79 20.40
CA HIS A 323 9.01 -1.54 19.54
C HIS A 323 9.77 -0.67 18.54
N PRO A 324 10.53 0.35 18.98
CA PRO A 324 11.12 1.36 18.12
C PRO A 324 12.06 0.80 17.03
N GLN A 325 12.79 -0.28 17.32
CA GLN A 325 13.62 -0.95 16.32
C GLN A 325 12.81 -1.57 15.18
N LEU A 326 11.62 -2.13 15.46
CA LEU A 326 10.73 -2.67 14.42
C LEU A 326 10.17 -1.55 13.56
N VAL A 327 9.87 -0.40 14.16
CA VAL A 327 9.31 0.72 13.43
C VAL A 327 10.34 1.25 12.40
N GLN A 328 11.64 1.29 12.75
CA GLN A 328 12.71 1.64 11.80
C GLN A 328 12.79 0.64 10.64
N ILE A 329 12.74 -0.66 10.93
CA ILE A 329 12.73 -1.70 9.88
C ILE A 329 11.47 -1.58 9.00
N ALA A 330 10.32 -1.22 9.59
CA ALA A 330 9.09 -0.94 8.85
C ALA A 330 9.25 0.23 7.86
N ASP A 331 9.98 1.27 8.26
CA ASP A 331 10.27 2.43 7.41
C ASP A 331 11.18 2.04 6.24
N GLU A 332 12.17 1.18 6.47
CA GLU A 332 13.02 0.60 5.41
C GLU A 332 12.19 -0.23 4.41
N PHE A 333 11.32 -1.13 4.90
CA PHE A 333 10.39 -1.89 4.05
C PHE A 333 9.51 -0.97 3.21
N THR A 334 8.93 0.05 3.85
CA THR A 334 8.04 1.02 3.19
C THR A 334 8.78 1.75 2.09
N TRP A 335 10.02 2.17 2.33
CA TRP A 335 10.85 2.86 1.34
C TRP A 335 11.10 1.99 0.10
N GLU A 336 11.45 0.72 0.29
CA GLU A 336 11.67 -0.22 -0.80
C GLU A 336 10.37 -0.45 -1.60
N LEU A 337 9.26 -0.72 -0.90
CA LEU A 337 7.95 -0.89 -1.53
C LEU A 337 7.51 0.36 -2.29
N HIS A 338 7.68 1.55 -1.73
CA HIS A 338 7.32 2.81 -2.38
C HIS A 338 8.19 3.07 -3.63
N SER A 339 9.51 2.90 -3.51
CA SER A 339 10.47 3.15 -4.59
C SER A 339 10.25 2.22 -5.78
N ALA A 340 9.83 0.99 -5.52
CA ALA A 340 9.46 0.00 -6.53
C ALA A 340 8.04 0.19 -7.11
N ARG A 341 7.27 1.18 -6.62
CA ARG A 341 5.83 1.33 -6.88
C ARG A 341 5.06 0.04 -6.61
N GLY A 342 5.32 -0.54 -5.43
CA GLY A 342 4.74 -1.78 -4.94
C GLY A 342 3.22 -1.78 -4.99
N SER A 343 2.64 -2.93 -5.29
CA SER A 343 1.19 -3.10 -5.34
C SER A 343 0.60 -3.23 -3.94
N LEU A 344 -0.68 -2.89 -3.75
CA LEU A 344 -1.35 -3.12 -2.46
C LEU A 344 -1.36 -4.60 -2.06
N VAL A 345 -1.28 -5.51 -3.04
CA VAL A 345 -1.18 -6.95 -2.78
C VAL A 345 0.16 -7.26 -2.10
N GLU A 346 1.26 -6.80 -2.69
CA GLU A 346 2.61 -6.99 -2.16
C GLU A 346 2.77 -6.41 -0.74
N ILE A 347 2.22 -5.20 -0.52
CA ILE A 347 2.19 -4.55 0.79
C ILE A 347 1.52 -5.44 1.83
N ASN A 348 0.34 -6.00 1.51
CA ASN A 348 -0.39 -6.88 2.42
C ASN A 348 0.34 -8.20 2.67
N VAL A 349 0.98 -8.77 1.64
CA VAL A 349 1.78 -10.00 1.77
C VAL A 349 2.89 -9.84 2.80
N PHE A 350 3.72 -8.81 2.65
CA PHE A 350 4.84 -8.60 3.56
C PHE A 350 4.35 -8.21 4.94
N ALA A 351 3.36 -7.32 5.04
CA ALA A 351 2.82 -6.93 6.32
C ALA A 351 2.22 -8.12 7.10
N ASP A 352 1.50 -9.03 6.43
CA ASP A 352 0.98 -10.23 7.10
C ASP A 352 2.09 -11.18 7.55
N ALA A 353 3.13 -11.38 6.73
CA ALA A 353 4.27 -12.21 7.10
C ALA A 353 4.99 -11.65 8.34
N LEU A 354 5.21 -10.33 8.38
CA LEU A 354 5.85 -9.65 9.51
C LEU A 354 4.99 -9.66 10.78
N ARG A 355 3.66 -9.57 10.63
CA ARG A 355 2.70 -9.60 11.75
C ARG A 355 2.73 -10.91 12.54
N ARG A 356 3.22 -12.00 11.95
CA ARG A 356 3.31 -13.31 12.61
C ARG A 356 4.44 -13.39 13.64
N ASN A 357 5.43 -12.50 13.55
CA ASN A 357 6.61 -12.55 14.41
C ASN A 357 7.23 -11.15 14.55
N HIS A 358 7.07 -10.54 15.72
CA HIS A 358 7.59 -9.19 16.06
C HIS A 358 9.05 -9.18 16.55
N HIS A 359 9.88 -10.15 16.13
CA HIS A 359 11.32 -10.09 16.40
C HIS A 359 12.08 -9.30 15.32
N ALA A 360 12.94 -8.37 15.74
CA ALA A 360 13.68 -7.50 14.82
C ALA A 360 14.59 -8.27 13.84
N GLN A 361 15.20 -9.37 14.28
CA GLN A 361 16.01 -10.22 13.40
C GLN A 361 15.17 -10.90 12.32
N PHE A 362 13.94 -11.32 12.66
CA PHE A 362 13.01 -11.89 11.69
C PHE A 362 12.66 -10.86 10.61
N TRP A 363 12.28 -9.64 11.02
CA TRP A 363 11.92 -8.56 10.09
C TRP A 363 13.07 -8.22 9.14
N ARG A 364 14.30 -8.07 9.67
CA ARG A 364 15.50 -7.83 8.85
C ARG A 364 15.78 -8.98 7.89
N CYS A 365 15.58 -10.23 8.31
CA CYS A 365 15.77 -11.39 7.45
C CYS A 365 14.80 -11.37 6.26
N ILE A 366 13.51 -11.10 6.50
CA ILE A 366 12.52 -10.99 5.43
C ILE A 366 12.85 -9.83 4.49
N LEU A 367 13.29 -8.67 5.01
CA LEU A 367 13.70 -7.52 4.21
C LEU A 367 14.86 -7.89 3.28
N ASP A 368 15.91 -8.50 3.83
CA ASP A 368 17.10 -8.92 3.07
C ASP A 368 16.75 -9.95 1.99
N LYS A 369 15.89 -10.94 2.29
CA LYS A 369 15.36 -11.89 1.29
C LYS A 369 14.63 -11.17 0.15
N GLY A 370 13.76 -10.22 0.47
CA GLY A 370 13.04 -9.41 -0.52
C GLY A 370 13.98 -8.59 -1.40
N MET A 371 14.95 -7.91 -0.80
CA MET A 371 15.95 -7.13 -1.53
C MET A 371 16.82 -8.00 -2.45
N LYS A 372 17.22 -9.19 -2.01
CA LYS A 372 17.97 -10.16 -2.82
C LYS A 372 17.15 -10.64 -4.02
N MET A 373 15.87 -10.98 -3.80
CA MET A 373 14.94 -11.36 -4.87
C MET A 373 14.83 -10.26 -5.94
N VAL A 374 14.68 -9.00 -5.52
CA VAL A 374 14.62 -7.85 -6.44
C VAL A 374 15.92 -7.73 -7.24
N LYS A 375 17.08 -7.75 -6.56
CA LYS A 375 18.40 -7.67 -7.22
C LYS A 375 18.61 -8.82 -8.22
N ARG A 376 18.24 -10.05 -7.86
CA ARG A 376 18.37 -11.21 -8.74
C ARG A 376 17.52 -11.05 -10.00
N ASN A 377 16.24 -10.71 -9.87
CA ASN A 377 15.38 -10.51 -11.04
C ASN A 377 15.82 -9.33 -11.92
N LEU A 378 16.31 -8.25 -11.33
CA LEU A 378 16.91 -7.15 -12.08
C LEU A 378 18.15 -7.62 -12.86
N SER A 379 19.01 -8.44 -12.25
CA SER A 379 20.20 -8.97 -12.92
C SER A 379 19.89 -10.00 -14.01
N SER A 380 18.90 -10.87 -13.79
CA SER A 380 18.56 -11.97 -14.69
C SER A 380 17.63 -11.54 -15.84
N TYR A 381 16.70 -10.62 -15.56
CA TYR A 381 15.62 -10.25 -16.49
C TYR A 381 15.58 -8.75 -16.82
N GLY A 382 16.42 -7.93 -16.18
CA GLY A 382 16.44 -6.47 -16.40
C GLY A 382 15.21 -5.72 -15.87
N LEU A 383 14.29 -6.41 -15.18
CA LEU A 383 13.01 -5.87 -14.74
C LEU A 383 12.73 -6.20 -13.27
N HIS A 384 12.06 -5.27 -12.59
CA HIS A 384 11.57 -5.49 -11.23
C HIS A 384 10.52 -6.62 -11.21
N PRO A 385 10.48 -7.50 -10.19
CA PRO A 385 9.50 -8.57 -10.04
C PRO A 385 8.05 -8.15 -10.34
N ASN A 386 7.60 -7.00 -9.82
CA ASN A 386 6.25 -6.48 -10.08
C ASN A 386 5.95 -6.30 -11.57
N LYS A 387 6.89 -5.76 -12.36
CA LYS A 387 6.70 -5.60 -13.80
C LYS A 387 6.67 -6.94 -14.53
N LEU A 388 7.46 -7.91 -14.07
CA LEU A 388 7.44 -9.27 -14.61
C LEU A 388 6.07 -9.93 -14.36
N ILE A 389 5.53 -9.83 -13.14
CA ILE A 389 4.19 -10.33 -12.80
C ILE A 389 3.12 -9.66 -13.65
N GLU A 390 3.16 -8.33 -13.79
CA GLU A 390 2.21 -7.59 -14.64
C GLU A 390 2.27 -7.99 -16.11
N GLN A 391 3.44 -8.41 -16.60
CA GLN A 391 3.66 -8.87 -17.97
C GLN A 391 3.44 -10.38 -18.16
N GLY A 392 3.03 -11.12 -17.12
CA GLY A 392 2.87 -12.57 -17.20
C GLY A 392 4.20 -13.34 -17.33
N ARG A 393 5.33 -12.70 -17.00
CA ARG A 393 6.67 -13.30 -17.11
C ARG A 393 7.07 -14.02 -15.83
N PRO A 394 7.96 -15.04 -15.93
CA PRO A 394 8.45 -15.74 -14.75
C PRO A 394 9.24 -14.82 -13.81
N VAL A 395 9.09 -15.03 -12.51
CA VAL A 395 9.86 -14.35 -11.45
C VAL A 395 10.71 -15.35 -10.70
N ASP A 396 11.98 -15.05 -10.50
CA ASP A 396 12.86 -15.85 -9.65
C ASP A 396 12.57 -15.54 -8.17
N ILE A 397 12.11 -16.53 -7.40
CA ILE A 397 11.81 -16.39 -5.97
C ILE A 397 12.76 -17.19 -5.08
N THR A 398 13.93 -17.56 -5.61
CA THR A 398 14.90 -18.44 -4.96
C THR A 398 15.36 -17.93 -3.60
N ASP A 399 15.50 -16.61 -3.44
CA ASP A 399 15.92 -16.01 -2.16
C ASP A 399 14.86 -16.12 -1.06
N LEU A 400 13.59 -16.38 -1.40
CA LEU A 400 12.52 -16.52 -0.41
C LEU A 400 12.52 -17.92 0.23
N ALA A 401 12.85 -18.96 -0.55
CA ALA A 401 12.73 -20.37 -0.16
C ALA A 401 14.08 -21.12 -0.10
N LEU A 402 15.21 -20.43 -0.28
CA LEU A 402 16.56 -20.99 -0.28
C LEU A 402 16.75 -22.15 -1.29
N HIS A 403 16.02 -22.13 -2.41
CA HIS A 403 16.06 -23.15 -3.47
C HIS A 403 15.70 -22.53 -4.83
N PRO A 404 16.32 -22.95 -5.96
CA PRO A 404 15.94 -22.47 -7.30
C PRO A 404 14.44 -22.64 -7.55
N LEU A 405 13.71 -21.51 -7.62
CA LEU A 405 12.26 -21.47 -7.82
C LEU A 405 11.90 -20.40 -8.83
N SER A 406 11.06 -20.74 -9.80
CA SER A 406 10.51 -19.80 -10.76
C SER A 406 8.99 -19.75 -10.67
N LEU A 407 8.47 -18.56 -10.39
CA LEU A 407 7.06 -18.25 -10.22
C LEU A 407 6.46 -17.83 -11.56
N LEU A 408 5.49 -18.59 -12.07
CA LEU A 408 4.70 -18.25 -13.25
C LEU A 408 3.31 -17.71 -12.85
N PRO A 409 2.89 -16.56 -13.41
CA PRO A 409 1.51 -16.10 -13.31
C PRO A 409 0.57 -17.04 -14.09
N TYR A 410 -0.48 -17.55 -13.44
CA TYR A 410 -1.67 -18.16 -14.07
C TYR A 410 -1.56 -19.56 -14.71
N THR A 411 -0.98 -20.55 -14.04
CA THR A 411 -1.28 -21.97 -14.34
C THR A 411 -1.76 -22.70 -13.09
N ILE A 412 -3.08 -22.77 -12.91
CA ILE A 412 -3.68 -23.61 -11.85
C ILE A 412 -3.62 -25.05 -12.36
N LYS A 413 -2.81 -25.89 -11.73
CA LYS A 413 -2.99 -27.34 -11.74
C LYS A 413 -3.81 -27.65 -10.48
N GLU A 414 -5.08 -28.03 -10.64
CA GLU A 414 -6.03 -28.24 -9.53
C GLU A 414 -5.59 -29.34 -8.53
N GLU A 415 -4.59 -30.15 -8.89
CA GLU A 415 -4.07 -31.25 -8.05
C GLU A 415 -2.71 -30.97 -7.39
N SER A 416 -2.16 -29.76 -7.53
CA SER A 416 -0.85 -29.41 -6.96
C SER A 416 -0.92 -29.08 -5.47
N PRO A 417 0.09 -29.48 -4.66
CA PRO A 417 0.19 -29.05 -3.27
C PRO A 417 0.19 -27.52 -3.20
N SER A 418 -0.33 -26.94 -2.11
CA SER A 418 -0.36 -25.48 -1.92
C SER A 418 0.34 -25.06 -0.65
N VAL A 419 0.99 -23.89 -0.69
CA VAL A 419 1.66 -23.27 0.45
C VAL A 419 1.37 -21.77 0.44
N THR A 420 1.21 -21.15 1.60
CA THR A 420 1.09 -19.68 1.65
C THR A 420 2.46 -19.02 1.62
N LEU A 421 2.56 -17.85 1.01
CA LEU A 421 3.82 -17.11 0.99
C LEU A 421 4.26 -16.71 2.40
N GLY A 422 3.32 -16.41 3.31
CA GLY A 422 3.62 -16.17 4.72
C GLY A 422 4.29 -17.37 5.40
N ASP A 423 3.80 -18.59 5.16
CA ASP A 423 4.39 -19.81 5.72
C ASP A 423 5.79 -20.05 5.14
N LEU A 424 5.95 -19.87 3.82
CA LEU A 424 7.22 -20.05 3.14
C LEU A 424 8.29 -19.03 3.58
N LEU A 425 7.88 -17.79 3.87
CA LEU A 425 8.77 -16.75 4.39
C LEU A 425 9.20 -17.05 5.83
N ALA A 426 8.25 -17.52 6.66
CA ALA A 426 8.48 -17.89 8.05
C ALA A 426 9.38 -19.12 8.19
N ASP A 427 9.10 -20.15 7.39
CA ASP A 427 9.85 -21.40 7.36
C ASP A 427 10.02 -21.89 5.91
N PRO A 428 11.20 -21.67 5.30
CA PRO A 428 11.49 -22.16 3.95
C PRO A 428 11.36 -23.69 3.78
N SER A 429 11.42 -24.46 4.88
CA SER A 429 11.36 -25.92 4.84
C SER A 429 9.96 -26.47 4.53
N VAL A 430 8.90 -25.68 4.73
CA VAL A 430 7.51 -26.06 4.39
C VAL A 430 7.24 -26.14 2.87
N ARG A 431 8.25 -25.83 2.05
CA ARG A 431 8.20 -25.87 0.59
C ARG A 431 7.91 -27.30 0.09
N PRO A 432 6.89 -27.49 -0.77
CA PRO A 432 6.70 -28.76 -1.47
C PRO A 432 7.88 -29.11 -2.40
N GLN A 433 8.23 -30.39 -2.51
CA GLN A 433 9.37 -30.82 -3.36
C GLN A 433 9.08 -30.75 -4.87
N ARG A 434 7.81 -30.93 -5.25
CA ARG A 434 7.30 -30.82 -6.62
C ARG A 434 6.71 -29.44 -6.90
N ASP A 435 6.32 -29.19 -8.15
CA ASP A 435 5.58 -27.99 -8.53
C ASP A 435 4.35 -27.78 -7.63
N PHE A 436 4.13 -26.54 -7.21
CA PHE A 436 3.12 -26.21 -6.21
C PHE A 436 2.43 -24.87 -6.49
N THR A 437 1.23 -24.72 -5.91
CA THR A 437 0.48 -23.47 -5.96
C THR A 437 0.90 -22.60 -4.76
N LEU A 438 1.52 -21.46 -5.03
CA LEU A 438 1.80 -20.45 -4.02
C LEU A 438 0.59 -19.54 -3.85
N ILE A 439 0.00 -19.58 -2.66
CA ILE A 439 -1.02 -18.61 -2.25
C ILE A 439 -0.27 -17.37 -1.75
N ALA A 440 -0.06 -16.39 -2.63
CA ALA A 440 0.61 -15.15 -2.26
C ALA A 440 -0.22 -14.39 -1.22
N TRP A 441 -1.50 -14.16 -1.51
CA TRP A 441 -2.39 -13.42 -0.60
C TRP A 441 -3.85 -13.82 -0.78
N LYS A 442 -4.63 -13.79 0.31
CA LYS A 442 -6.09 -13.83 0.27
C LYS A 442 -6.61 -12.50 0.83
N SER A 443 -7.30 -11.72 -0.01
CA SER A 443 -7.82 -10.42 0.40
C SER A 443 -8.85 -10.54 1.53
N ARG A 444 -8.64 -9.80 2.61
CA ARG A 444 -9.61 -9.68 3.71
C ARG A 444 -10.79 -8.76 3.37
N ILE A 445 -10.61 -7.89 2.37
CA ILE A 445 -11.62 -6.93 1.91
C ILE A 445 -12.25 -7.46 0.61
N PRO A 446 -13.55 -7.21 0.35
CA PRO A 446 -14.20 -7.50 -0.93
C PRO A 446 -13.35 -7.08 -2.14
N PRO A 447 -13.31 -7.87 -3.23
CA PRO A 447 -14.11 -9.08 -3.48
C PRO A 447 -13.49 -10.38 -2.92
N HIS A 448 -12.65 -10.31 -1.87
CA HIS A 448 -12.00 -11.48 -1.25
C HIS A 448 -11.17 -12.34 -2.22
N ARG A 449 -10.54 -11.67 -3.20
CA ARG A 449 -9.75 -12.34 -4.23
C ARG A 449 -8.55 -13.06 -3.62
N SER A 450 -8.30 -14.27 -4.10
CA SER A 450 -7.06 -15.01 -3.86
C SER A 450 -6.07 -14.73 -4.99
N TYR A 451 -4.84 -14.42 -4.62
CA TYR A 451 -3.71 -14.20 -5.52
C TYR A 451 -2.85 -15.46 -5.51
N LEU A 452 -2.99 -16.24 -6.57
CA LEU A 452 -2.38 -17.56 -6.72
C LEU A 452 -1.32 -17.50 -7.80
N HIS A 453 -0.20 -18.18 -7.56
CA HIS A 453 0.87 -18.32 -8.54
C HIS A 453 1.31 -19.78 -8.63
N CYS A 454 1.70 -20.22 -9.82
CA CYS A 454 2.32 -21.52 -9.99
C CYS A 454 3.82 -21.38 -9.74
N VAL A 455 4.39 -22.26 -8.94
CA VAL A 455 5.83 -22.29 -8.66
C VAL A 455 6.42 -23.58 -9.21
N THR A 456 7.39 -23.41 -10.10
CA THR A 456 8.15 -24.52 -10.67
C THR A 456 9.39 -24.80 -9.82
N SER A 457 9.52 -26.03 -9.36
CA SER A 457 10.68 -26.49 -8.58
C SER A 457 11.75 -27.00 -9.54
N ARG A 458 12.82 -26.24 -9.78
CA ARG A 458 13.89 -26.64 -10.71
C ARG A 458 14.91 -27.62 -10.09
N ALA A 459 14.46 -28.49 -9.17
CA ALA A 459 15.34 -29.35 -8.39
C ALA A 459 15.99 -30.50 -9.18
N GLN A 460 15.54 -30.81 -10.40
CA GLN A 460 15.95 -32.03 -11.11
C GLN A 460 16.82 -31.86 -12.36
N ASP A 461 17.09 -30.63 -12.83
CA ASP A 461 17.91 -30.45 -14.05
C ASP A 461 19.44 -30.36 -13.81
N VAL A 462 19.91 -30.67 -12.60
CA VAL A 462 21.36 -30.60 -12.25
C VAL A 462 21.99 -31.98 -12.03
N HIS A 463 21.21 -33.07 -12.11
CA HIS A 463 21.74 -34.43 -12.04
C HIS A 463 21.43 -35.24 -13.29
N GLU A 464 21.91 -34.76 -14.44
CA GLU A 464 22.44 -35.65 -15.47
C GLU A 464 23.58 -34.91 -16.16
N GLY A 465 24.81 -35.29 -15.80
CA GLY A 465 26.00 -34.87 -16.51
C GLY A 465 25.90 -35.35 -17.94
N GLY A 466 25.47 -34.46 -18.83
CA GLY A 466 25.64 -34.62 -20.27
C GLY A 466 27.12 -34.76 -20.54
N ALA A 467 27.55 -36.00 -20.75
CA ALA A 467 28.88 -36.33 -21.21
C ALA A 467 29.22 -35.44 -22.41
N LEU A 468 30.27 -34.63 -22.25
CA LEU A 468 30.93 -33.95 -23.35
C LEU A 468 31.12 -34.97 -24.49
N PRO A 469 30.65 -34.71 -25.72
CA PRO A 469 31.02 -35.55 -26.85
C PRO A 469 32.53 -35.36 -27.06
N GLY A 470 33.30 -36.35 -26.65
CA GLY A 470 34.74 -36.38 -26.80
C GLY A 470 35.13 -36.09 -28.25
N ARG A 471 36.01 -35.09 -28.43
CA ARG A 471 36.72 -34.84 -29.68
C ARG A 471 37.44 -36.12 -30.12
N LYS A 472 36.87 -36.87 -31.06
CA LYS A 472 37.61 -37.86 -31.84
C LYS A 472 38.57 -37.11 -32.77
N ARG A 473 39.87 -37.21 -32.46
CA ARG A 473 40.96 -36.92 -33.39
C ARG A 473 40.74 -37.75 -34.66
N ARG A 474 40.58 -37.08 -35.82
CA ARG A 474 40.81 -37.71 -37.12
C ARG A 474 42.32 -37.75 -37.33
N GLY A 475 42.89 -38.95 -37.35
CA GLY A 475 44.21 -39.16 -37.94
C GLY A 475 44.10 -39.04 -39.46
N LEU A 476 45.04 -38.31 -40.06
CA LEU A 476 45.37 -38.48 -41.48
C LEU A 476 46.23 -39.74 -41.61
N GLN A 477 45.79 -40.66 -42.48
CA GLN A 477 46.68 -41.56 -43.19
C GLN A 477 46.87 -41.00 -44.60
N ILE A 478 48.15 -40.87 -44.96
CA ILE A 478 48.76 -40.51 -46.26
C ILE A 478 48.64 -39.04 -46.66
#